data_AF-A0A8S0SEQ3-F1
#
_entry.id   AF-A0A8S0SEQ3-F1
#
_cell.length_a   1.000
_cell.length_b   1.000
_cell.length_c   1.000
_cell.angle_alpha   90.00
_cell.angle_beta   90.00
_cell.angle_gamma   90.00
#
_symmetry.space_group_name_H-M   'P 1'
#
loop_
_entity.id
_entity.type
_entity.pdbx_description
1 polymer ?
#
loop_
_entity_poly.entity_id
_entity_poly.type
_entity_poly.pdbx_seq_one_letter_code
_entity_poly.pdbx_strand_id
1 'polypeptide(L)'
;MERMNAIMIILLVILVFEGNYYERAFSTTVTYDSKALVIDGTRRILQSGSVHYPRTTPDVWPEINRKAKEGGLDVIETYVFWNYHEPVRGEV
;
A
#
# COMPACT_ATOMS: atom_id res chain seq x y z
N MET A 1 -13.90 -44.34 -5.85
CA MET A 1 -13.27 -43.53 -6.92
C MET A 1 -13.84 -42.13 -6.96
N GLU A 2 -15.16 -41.92 -7.07
CA GLU A 2 -15.73 -40.58 -7.25
C GLU A 2 -15.47 -39.58 -6.10
N ARG A 3 -15.58 -40.03 -4.84
CA ARG A 3 -15.28 -39.18 -3.67
C ARG A 3 -13.81 -38.74 -3.60
N MET A 4 -12.89 -39.59 -4.04
CA MET A 4 -11.46 -39.29 -4.07
C MET A 4 -11.15 -38.23 -5.12
N ASN A 5 -11.83 -38.30 -6.29
CA ASN A 5 -11.68 -37.31 -7.35
C ASN A 5 -12.22 -35.93 -6.94
N ALA A 6 -13.33 -35.88 -6.19
CA ALA A 6 -13.89 -34.61 -5.69
C ALA A 6 -12.95 -33.91 -4.70
N ILE A 7 -12.31 -34.65 -3.79
CA ILE A 7 -11.33 -34.09 -2.85
C ILE A 7 -10.12 -33.52 -3.59
N MET A 8 -9.61 -34.24 -4.60
CA MET A 8 -8.49 -33.77 -5.41
C MET A 8 -8.79 -32.48 -6.17
N ILE A 9 -10.02 -32.33 -6.68
CA ILE A 9 -10.47 -31.10 -7.35
C ILE A 9 -10.55 -29.93 -6.35
N ILE A 10 -11.11 -30.16 -5.15
CA ILE A 10 -11.20 -29.13 -4.11
C ILE A 10 -9.79 -28.67 -3.69
N LEU A 11 -8.88 -29.61 -3.48
CA LEU A 11 -7.49 -29.28 -3.13
C LEU A 11 -6.79 -28.52 -4.26
N LEU A 12 -7.01 -28.88 -5.52
CA LEU A 12 -6.48 -28.16 -6.67
C LEU A 12 -7.03 -26.72 -6.74
N VAL A 13 -8.33 -26.55 -6.52
CA VAL A 13 -8.98 -25.23 -6.51
C VAL A 13 -8.43 -24.39 -5.38
N ILE A 14 -8.29 -24.93 -4.16
CA ILE A 14 -7.67 -24.22 -3.02
C ILE A 14 -6.24 -23.81 -3.38
N LEU A 15 -5.44 -24.71 -3.95
CA LEU A 15 -4.04 -24.44 -4.27
C LEU A 15 -3.88 -23.39 -5.37
N VAL A 16 -4.78 -23.39 -6.37
CA VAL A 16 -4.86 -22.33 -7.38
C VAL A 16 -5.32 -21.02 -6.76
N PHE A 17 -6.29 -21.03 -5.85
CA PHE A 17 -6.76 -19.85 -5.14
C PHE A 17 -5.59 -19.25 -4.35
N GLU A 18 -5.00 -20.01 -3.42
CA GLU A 18 -3.83 -19.60 -2.62
C GLU A 18 -2.73 -19.01 -3.52
N GLY A 19 -2.39 -19.67 -4.64
CA GLY A 19 -1.39 -19.19 -5.59
C GLY A 19 -1.73 -17.86 -6.29
N ASN A 20 -3.00 -17.51 -6.43
CA ASN A 20 -3.46 -16.20 -6.95
C ASN A 20 -3.57 -15.14 -5.84
N TYR A 21 -3.74 -15.54 -4.58
CA TYR A 21 -3.82 -14.64 -3.42
C TYR A 21 -2.48 -14.42 -2.71
N TYR A 22 -1.41 -15.13 -3.09
CA TYR A 22 -0.06 -14.71 -2.77
C TYR A 22 0.18 -13.37 -3.46
N GLU A 23 0.06 -12.28 -2.69
CA GLU A 23 0.59 -10.98 -3.08
C GLU A 23 2.08 -11.18 -3.37
N ARG A 24 2.42 -11.29 -4.66
CA ARG A 24 3.78 -11.08 -5.10
C ARG A 24 4.13 -9.68 -4.60
N ALA A 25 5.08 -9.61 -3.67
CA ALA A 25 5.73 -8.36 -3.29
C ALA A 25 6.47 -7.81 -4.51
N PHE A 26 5.72 -7.23 -5.44
CA PHE A 26 6.26 -6.52 -6.57
C PHE A 26 6.79 -5.20 -6.04
N SER A 27 8.09 -4.98 -6.20
CA SER A 27 8.63 -3.63 -6.06
C SER A 27 7.98 -2.76 -7.13
N THR A 28 7.32 -1.67 -6.71
CA THR A 28 6.92 -0.63 -7.64
C THR A 28 8.17 -0.08 -8.32
N THR A 29 8.16 -0.03 -9.65
CA THR A 29 9.26 0.59 -10.41
C THR A 29 8.93 2.07 -10.57
N VAL A 30 9.76 2.93 -9.98
CA VAL A 30 9.65 4.39 -10.11
C VAL A 30 10.84 4.91 -10.89
N THR A 31 10.57 5.57 -12.01
CA THR A 31 11.55 6.33 -12.79
C THR A 31 10.94 7.66 -13.24
N TYR A 32 11.63 8.41 -14.09
CA TYR A 32 11.17 9.66 -14.63
C TYR A 32 11.75 9.92 -16.01
N ASP A 33 11.07 10.75 -16.79
CA ASP A 33 11.61 11.33 -18.00
C ASP A 33 11.47 12.86 -17.98
N SER A 34 11.68 13.52 -19.12
CA SER A 34 11.60 14.98 -19.20
C SER A 34 10.21 15.57 -18.98
N LYS A 35 9.17 14.74 -18.81
CA LYS A 35 7.76 15.16 -18.73
C LYS A 35 7.06 14.71 -17.46
N ALA A 36 7.36 13.53 -16.93
CA ALA A 36 6.61 12.96 -15.81
C ALA A 36 7.40 11.90 -15.02
N LEU A 37 6.87 11.60 -13.82
CA LEU A 37 7.18 10.36 -13.12
C LEU A 37 6.56 9.19 -13.89
N VAL A 38 7.26 8.06 -13.93
CA VAL A 38 6.80 6.80 -14.51
C VAL A 38 6.74 5.77 -13.39
N ILE A 39 5.53 5.34 -13.07
CA ILE A 39 5.25 4.35 -12.03
C ILE A 39 4.69 3.11 -12.74
N ASP A 40 5.40 1.99 -12.61
CA ASP A 40 5.05 0.71 -13.25
C ASP A 40 4.78 0.87 -14.76
N GLY A 41 5.69 1.56 -15.44
CA GLY A 41 5.62 1.83 -16.89
C GLY A 41 4.60 2.89 -17.31
N THR A 42 3.80 3.43 -16.38
CA THR A 42 2.78 4.43 -16.67
C THR A 42 3.24 5.83 -16.27
N ARG A 43 3.19 6.79 -17.20
CA ARG A 43 3.43 8.21 -16.89
C ARG A 43 2.31 8.78 -16.04
N ARG A 44 2.65 9.46 -14.94
CA ARG A 44 1.69 10.03 -13.98
C ARG A 44 2.12 11.45 -13.59
N ILE A 45 1.16 12.36 -13.54
CA ILE A 45 1.27 13.60 -12.76
C ILE A 45 0.63 13.28 -11.42
N LEU A 46 1.38 13.40 -10.33
CA LEU A 46 0.90 13.06 -9.00
C LEU A 46 0.38 14.33 -8.31
N GLN A 47 -0.83 14.27 -7.79
CA GLN A 47 -1.35 15.30 -6.90
C GLN A 47 -1.17 14.85 -5.45
N SER A 48 -0.24 15.52 -4.75
CA SER A 48 0.12 15.21 -3.37
C SER A 48 -0.64 16.08 -2.37
N GLY A 49 -0.93 15.54 -1.18
CA GLY A 49 -1.37 16.33 -0.03
C GLY A 49 -0.64 15.90 1.25
N SER A 50 -0.28 16.89 2.08
CA SER A 50 0.46 16.63 3.31
C SER A 50 -0.45 16.19 4.45
N VAL A 51 -0.15 15.04 5.05
CA VAL A 51 -0.79 14.54 6.27
C VAL A 51 0.29 14.16 7.26
N HIS A 52 0.37 14.86 8.39
CA HIS A 52 1.35 14.56 9.43
C HIS A 52 0.69 13.69 10.50
N TYR A 53 0.96 12.38 10.48
CA TYR A 53 0.27 11.42 11.33
C TYR A 53 0.33 11.75 12.84
N PRO A 54 1.38 12.36 13.43
CA PRO A 54 1.37 12.70 14.86
C PRO A 54 0.45 13.86 15.23
N ARG A 55 -0.07 14.60 14.24
CA ARG A 55 -1.00 15.71 14.47
C ARG A 55 -2.45 15.27 14.52
N THR A 56 -2.72 13.98 14.34
CA THR A 56 -4.05 13.36 14.41
C THR A 56 -3.95 12.01 15.13
N THR A 57 -5.08 11.44 15.56
CA THR A 57 -5.10 10.12 16.21
C THR A 57 -5.14 8.98 15.18
N PRO A 58 -4.59 7.80 15.49
CA PRO A 58 -4.66 6.64 14.60
C PRO A 58 -6.08 6.29 14.12
N ASP A 59 -7.08 6.46 14.99
CA ASP A 59 -8.48 6.18 14.68
C ASP A 59 -9.04 6.99 13.51
N VAL A 60 -8.49 8.19 13.25
CA VAL A 60 -8.97 9.06 12.16
C VAL A 60 -8.15 8.97 10.88
N TRP A 61 -7.00 8.30 10.88
CA TRP A 61 -6.15 8.19 9.68
C TRP A 61 -6.86 7.51 8.48
N PRO A 62 -7.63 6.41 8.65
CA PRO A 62 -8.34 5.81 7.53
C PRO A 62 -9.31 6.79 6.85
N GLU A 63 -10.01 7.60 7.66
CA GLU A 63 -10.95 8.61 7.16
C GLU A 63 -10.25 9.76 6.44
N ILE A 64 -9.09 10.19 6.94
CA ILE A 64 -8.27 11.21 6.27
C ILE A 64 -7.80 10.70 4.90
N ASN A 65 -7.27 9.47 4.83
CA ASN A 65 -6.82 8.86 3.58
C ASN A 65 -7.97 8.68 2.59
N ARG A 66 -9.15 8.26 3.08
CA ARG A 66 -10.36 8.15 2.26
C ARG A 66 -10.76 9.50 1.67
N LYS A 67 -10.86 10.55 2.50
CA LYS A 67 -11.22 11.90 2.05
C LYS A 67 -10.19 12.51 1.10
N ALA A 68 -8.90 12.27 1.33
CA ALA A 68 -7.84 12.68 0.41
C ALA A 68 -8.02 12.04 -0.96
N LYS A 69 -8.30 10.73 -0.99
CA LYS A 69 -8.53 10.00 -2.24
C LYS A 69 -9.79 10.47 -2.97
N GLU A 70 -10.89 10.67 -2.24
CA GLU A 70 -12.14 11.22 -2.76
C GLU A 70 -11.98 12.67 -3.26
N GLY A 71 -11.09 13.44 -2.63
CA GLY A 71 -10.68 14.77 -3.06
C GLY A 71 -9.76 14.80 -4.28
N GLY A 72 -9.41 13.65 -4.85
CA GLY A 72 -8.61 13.55 -6.08
C GLY A 72 -7.10 13.46 -5.85
N LEU A 73 -6.63 13.29 -4.62
CA LEU A 73 -5.21 13.08 -4.37
C LEU A 73 -4.76 11.67 -4.80
N ASP A 74 -3.57 11.62 -5.39
CA ASP A 74 -2.88 10.36 -5.73
C ASP A 74 -1.94 9.92 -4.62
N VAL A 75 -1.36 10.88 -3.89
CA VAL A 75 -0.25 10.67 -2.97
C VAL A 75 -0.49 11.43 -1.67
N ILE A 76 -0.11 10.80 -0.56
CA ILE A 76 0.06 11.48 0.72
C ILE A 76 1.55 11.66 0.98
N GLU A 77 1.95 12.87 1.32
CA GLU A 77 3.28 13.13 1.88
C GLU A 77 3.18 13.28 3.41
N THR A 78 4.16 12.74 4.13
CA THR A 78 4.17 12.79 5.59
C THR A 78 5.58 13.02 6.13
N TYR A 79 5.68 13.76 7.24
CA TYR A 79 6.90 13.84 8.02
C TYR A 79 6.93 12.75 9.08
N VAL A 80 8.12 12.21 9.30
CA VAL A 80 8.46 11.41 10.49
C VAL A 80 9.18 12.32 11.47
N PHE A 81 8.56 12.56 12.61
CA PHE A 81 9.08 13.46 13.63
C PHE A 81 10.01 12.65 14.54
N TRP A 82 11.34 12.81 14.36
CA TRP A 82 12.32 12.06 15.16
C TRP A 82 12.01 12.17 16.65
N ASN A 83 11.84 13.39 17.17
CA ASN A 83 11.57 13.63 18.59
C ASN A 83 10.32 12.94 19.16
N TYR A 84 9.37 12.51 18.32
CA TYR A 84 8.24 11.67 18.74
C TYR A 84 8.61 10.20 18.90
N HIS A 85 9.59 9.73 18.13
CA HIS A 85 10.05 8.34 18.11
C HIS A 85 11.23 8.07 19.03
N GLU A 86 12.09 9.06 19.26
CA GLU A 86 13.22 8.98 20.18
C GLU A 86 13.27 10.29 21.00
N PRO A 87 12.37 10.43 22.01
CA PRO A 87 12.35 11.61 22.87
C PRO A 87 13.58 11.67 23.80
N VAL A 88 14.15 10.51 24.12
CA VAL A 88 15.41 10.36 24.87
C VAL A 88 16.36 9.54 24.00
N ARG A 89 17.60 10.02 23.86
CA ARG A 89 18.61 9.38 23.01
C ARG A 89 18.84 7.92 23.42
N GLY A 90 18.64 7.00 22.48
CA GLY A 90 18.81 5.56 22.64
C GLY A 90 17.59 4.82 23.21
N GLU A 91 16.50 5.52 23.53
CA GLU A 91 15.25 4.92 23.98
C GLU A 91 14.26 4.90 22.81
N VAL A 92 14.13 3.73 22.18
CA VAL A 92 13.23 3.43 21.05
C VAL A 92 12.22 2.34 21.41
#